data_AF-A0A5J9TB22-F1
#
_entry.id   AF-A0A5J9TB22-F1
#
_cell.length_a   1.000
_cell.length_b   1.000
_cell.length_c   1.000
_cell.angle_alpha   90.00
_cell.angle_beta   90.00
_cell.angle_gamma   90.00
#
_symmetry.space_group_name_H-M   'P 1'
#
loop_
_entity.id
_entity.type
_entity.pdbx_description
1 polymer ?
#
loop_
_entity_poly.entity_id
_entity_poly.type
_entity_poly.pdbx_seq_one_letter_code
_entity_poly.pdbx_strand_id
1 'polypeptide(L)'
;MLNEMRGVLLVAAVSMLLVCHGADGSRSIPVTEDANPKFFVPLNEANSTPRLINQASAPQGSGADVTYFAGHGVATAPDGYYGFIGTMDVYGFTLTQGQESAAAVWISDEGDFSPSNLKTIMIGWEVLPAEYGDSQTHFFTKWTNDGFISTGCLNQKCLGFQPEKGATIAPGAVIDHTSSPKGANKRNLNLKIIKNGTSGDWLVHCGVDRDPELIGRFPRSLFTGGFADRAVGITFGGVVMAPVTKPPPMGSGYIPTTDARSSASISNIQLVDRDGHAWPVKGDLPKFETNRNAYAVSPIVNGTFFYGGYEQPVV
;
A
#
# COMPACT_ATOMS: atom_id res chain seq x y z
N MET A 1 -3.24 86.67 0.84
CA MET A 1 -4.51 86.05 0.38
C MET A 1 -4.32 84.55 0.56
N LEU A 2 -4.53 84.06 1.78
CA LEU A 2 -5.76 83.44 2.30
C LEU A 2 -6.11 82.10 1.59
N ASN A 3 -6.37 81.10 2.45
CA ASN A 3 -7.15 79.87 2.22
C ASN A 3 -6.50 78.72 1.43
N GLU A 4 -6.52 77.44 1.84
CA GLU A 4 -7.03 76.73 3.03
C GLU A 4 -6.26 75.39 3.23
N MET A 5 -6.24 74.95 4.49
CA MET A 5 -6.35 73.58 5.05
C MET A 5 -6.48 72.39 4.08
N ARG A 6 -6.09 71.14 4.36
CA ARG A 6 -5.39 70.37 5.42
C ARG A 6 -5.38 68.94 4.83
N GLY A 7 -4.36 68.12 5.07
CA GLY A 7 -4.52 66.67 4.86
C GLY A 7 -3.25 65.89 4.57
N VAL A 8 -2.66 65.33 5.61
CA VAL A 8 -1.57 64.37 5.62
C VAL A 8 -2.04 63.02 5.04
N LEU A 9 -1.27 62.42 4.12
CA LEU A 9 -0.85 61.01 4.20
C LEU A 9 0.21 60.67 3.14
N LEU A 10 1.31 60.07 3.61
CA LEU A 10 2.34 59.42 2.81
C LEU A 10 1.73 58.34 1.92
N VAL A 11 1.99 58.40 0.61
CA VAL A 11 1.83 57.27 -0.31
C VAL A 11 3.13 57.14 -1.10
N ALA A 12 3.87 56.08 -0.82
CA ALA A 12 5.05 55.70 -1.59
C ALA A 12 4.65 55.30 -3.01
N ALA A 13 5.43 55.78 -3.97
CA ALA A 13 5.17 55.67 -5.39
C ALA A 13 5.20 54.22 -5.90
N VAL A 14 4.22 53.96 -6.75
CA VAL A 14 4.06 52.84 -7.67
C VAL A 14 5.12 52.93 -8.77
N SER A 15 5.73 51.79 -9.11
CA SER A 15 6.22 51.51 -10.46
C SER A 15 5.87 50.08 -10.84
N MET A 16 4.81 49.96 -11.64
CA MET A 16 4.40 48.82 -12.45
C MET A 16 5.25 48.82 -13.74
N LEU A 17 5.81 47.70 -14.21
CA LEU A 17 5.35 46.78 -15.30
C LEU A 17 6.59 46.64 -16.24
N LEU A 18 7.15 45.48 -16.63
CA LEU A 18 6.59 44.39 -17.42
C LEU A 18 7.49 43.12 -17.33
N VAL A 19 6.84 41.98 -17.06
CA VAL A 19 6.91 40.64 -17.71
C VAL A 19 8.23 40.15 -18.34
N CYS A 20 8.72 39.01 -17.81
CA CYS A 20 9.12 37.84 -18.62
C CYS A 20 8.61 36.56 -17.92
N HIS A 21 7.93 35.72 -18.71
CA HIS A 21 7.35 34.42 -18.32
C HIS A 21 8.41 33.33 -18.13
N GLY A 22 8.11 32.37 -17.25
CA GLY A 22 8.62 31.01 -17.35
C GLY A 22 9.06 30.39 -16.03
N ALA A 23 8.13 29.80 -15.27
CA ALA A 23 8.44 28.73 -14.32
C ALA A 23 7.17 27.93 -13.99
N ASP A 24 7.22 26.64 -14.30
CA ASP A 24 6.25 25.62 -13.92
C ASP A 24 5.95 25.66 -12.42
N GLY A 25 4.67 25.85 -12.10
CA GLY A 25 4.17 25.75 -10.74
C GLY A 25 4.08 24.30 -10.30
N SER A 26 4.97 23.88 -9.40
CA SER A 26 4.71 22.77 -8.49
C SER A 26 3.55 23.17 -7.57
N ARG A 27 2.34 22.78 -7.97
CA ARG A 27 1.12 23.03 -7.21
C ARG A 27 1.08 22.08 -6.01
N SER A 28 1.45 22.57 -4.84
CA SER A 28 1.13 21.93 -3.57
C SER A 28 -0.39 21.83 -3.45
N ILE A 29 -0.91 20.61 -3.36
CA ILE A 29 -2.33 20.35 -3.13
C ILE A 29 -2.57 20.54 -1.62
N PRO A 30 -3.57 21.34 -1.18
CA PRO A 30 -3.83 21.53 0.23
C PRO A 30 -4.38 20.25 0.85
N VAL A 31 -3.76 19.79 1.93
CA VAL A 31 -4.23 18.70 2.79
C VAL A 31 -5.52 19.16 3.49
N THR A 32 -6.62 18.43 3.29
CA THR A 32 -7.91 18.70 3.93
C THR A 32 -7.88 18.40 5.44
N GLU A 33 -8.50 19.28 6.21
CA GLU A 33 -8.36 19.54 7.65
C GLU A 33 -8.90 18.47 8.64
N ASP A 34 -9.12 17.22 8.23
CA ASP A 34 -9.75 16.17 9.07
C ASP A 34 -8.82 14.98 9.42
N ALA A 35 -7.53 15.10 9.13
CA ALA A 35 -6.51 14.10 9.43
C ALA A 35 -5.97 14.28 10.86
N ASN A 36 -6.03 13.22 11.70
CA ASN A 36 -5.45 13.24 13.05
C ASN A 36 -3.94 13.54 12.96
N PRO A 37 -3.44 14.66 13.50
CA PRO A 37 -2.07 15.13 13.29
C PRO A 37 -0.98 14.18 13.81
N LYS A 38 -1.32 13.13 14.56
CA LYS A 38 -0.38 12.13 15.06
C LYS A 38 0.26 11.23 14.00
N PHE A 39 -0.30 11.14 12.79
CA PHE A 39 0.09 10.13 11.79
C PHE A 39 0.69 10.68 10.50
N PHE A 40 0.97 11.98 10.39
CA PHE A 40 1.26 12.58 9.08
C PHE A 40 2.68 13.10 8.95
N VAL A 41 3.47 12.37 8.17
CA VAL A 41 4.58 12.92 7.38
C VAL A 41 4.35 12.44 5.93
N PRO A 42 4.34 13.34 4.92
CA PRO A 42 4.10 12.94 3.53
C PRO A 42 5.20 12.01 2.99
N LEU A 43 4.79 10.98 2.24
CA LEU A 43 5.71 10.20 1.40
C LEU A 43 6.23 11.08 0.25
N ASN A 44 7.53 11.04 -0.02
CA ASN A 44 8.12 11.60 -1.24
C ASN A 44 8.48 10.43 -2.18
N GLU A 45 8.21 10.55 -3.49
CA GLU A 45 8.46 9.49 -4.48
C GLU A 45 9.92 8.97 -4.48
N ALA A 46 10.88 9.79 -4.03
CA ALA A 46 12.29 9.42 -3.91
C ALA A 46 12.57 8.38 -2.78
N ASN A 47 11.72 8.31 -1.75
CA ASN A 47 11.92 7.58 -0.49
C ASN A 47 10.67 6.74 -0.17
N SER A 48 10.36 5.75 -1.02
CA SER A 48 9.12 4.97 -0.89
C SER A 48 9.41 3.49 -0.66
N THR A 49 8.72 2.88 0.31
CA THR A 49 8.75 1.43 0.57
C THR A 49 8.64 0.59 -0.71
N PRO A 50 7.73 0.90 -1.65
CA PRO A 50 7.59 0.16 -2.91
C PRO A 50 8.87 0.14 -3.75
N ARG A 51 9.62 1.25 -3.77
CA ARG A 51 10.92 1.32 -4.47
C ARG A 51 11.95 0.39 -3.82
N LEU A 52 12.03 0.40 -2.49
CA LEU A 52 12.94 -0.50 -1.76
C LEU A 52 12.55 -1.96 -1.90
N ILE A 53 11.25 -2.27 -1.86
CA ILE A 53 10.74 -3.62 -2.10
C ILE A 53 11.10 -4.09 -3.51
N ASN A 54 10.95 -3.24 -4.53
CA ASN A 54 11.36 -3.56 -5.90
C ASN A 54 12.87 -3.83 -5.98
N GLN A 55 13.70 -2.97 -5.40
CA GLN A 55 15.16 -3.14 -5.40
C GLN A 55 15.62 -4.38 -4.63
N ALA A 56 14.95 -4.71 -3.52
CA ALA A 56 15.22 -5.86 -2.68
C ALA A 56 14.72 -7.18 -3.29
N SER A 57 13.64 -7.12 -4.06
CA SER A 57 12.95 -8.32 -4.61
C SER A 57 13.23 -8.57 -6.09
N ALA A 58 14.02 -7.70 -6.75
CA ALA A 58 14.32 -7.83 -8.17
C ALA A 58 14.96 -9.20 -8.49
N PRO A 59 14.45 -9.95 -9.48
CA PRO A 59 15.04 -11.23 -9.87
C PRO A 59 16.49 -11.04 -10.34
N GLN A 60 17.41 -11.84 -9.80
CA GLN A 60 18.74 -12.01 -10.40
C GLN A 60 18.61 -12.94 -11.63
N GLY A 61 18.09 -12.44 -12.74
CA GLY A 61 17.84 -13.23 -13.96
C GLY A 61 17.80 -12.38 -15.23
N SER A 62 18.23 -12.96 -16.36
CA SER A 62 18.61 -12.30 -17.61
C SER A 62 17.47 -11.76 -18.50
N GLY A 63 16.32 -11.43 -17.92
CA GLY A 63 15.22 -10.70 -18.57
C GLY A 63 14.71 -9.66 -17.58
N ALA A 64 14.59 -8.40 -17.99
CA ALA A 64 14.17 -7.33 -17.09
C ALA A 64 12.66 -7.43 -16.80
N ASP A 65 12.28 -8.31 -15.88
CA ASP A 65 10.97 -8.27 -15.25
C ASP A 65 10.84 -6.94 -14.51
N VAL A 66 9.70 -6.27 -14.69
CA VAL A 66 9.40 -4.98 -14.07
C VAL A 66 8.25 -5.16 -13.11
N THR A 67 8.43 -4.64 -11.90
CA THR A 67 7.39 -4.55 -10.90
C THR A 67 6.70 -3.19 -10.97
N TYR A 68 5.38 -3.18 -11.10
CA TYR A 68 4.57 -1.97 -11.02
C TYR A 68 3.72 -1.95 -9.76
N PHE A 69 3.65 -0.79 -9.12
CA PHE A 69 2.89 -0.55 -7.90
C PHE A 69 1.86 0.56 -8.13
N ALA A 70 0.68 0.39 -7.54
CA ALA A 70 -0.33 1.44 -7.41
C ALA A 70 -0.99 1.34 -6.03
N GLY A 71 -0.81 2.35 -5.19
CA GLY A 71 -1.27 2.29 -3.81
C GLY A 71 -1.17 3.60 -3.06
N HIS A 72 -1.49 3.54 -1.78
CA HIS A 72 -1.34 4.62 -0.81
C HIS A 72 -0.49 4.18 0.36
N GLY A 73 0.00 5.16 1.11
CA GLY A 73 0.59 4.86 2.39
C GLY A 73 1.06 6.07 3.16
N VAL A 74 1.67 5.77 4.28
CA VAL A 74 2.25 6.72 5.21
C VAL A 74 3.58 6.18 5.70
N ALA A 75 4.54 7.07 5.95
CA ALA A 75 5.80 6.72 6.58
C ALA A 75 6.18 7.75 7.64
N THR A 76 7.17 7.41 8.45
CA THR A 76 7.85 8.32 9.39
C THR A 76 6.93 8.93 10.46
N ALA A 77 6.01 8.15 11.04
CA ALA A 77 5.25 8.59 12.20
C ALA A 77 6.16 8.64 13.46
N PRO A 78 6.16 9.74 14.25
CA PRO A 78 6.98 9.86 15.46
C PRO A 78 6.75 8.71 16.46
N ASP A 79 5.49 8.35 16.67
CA ASP A 79 5.09 7.26 17.57
C ASP A 79 5.07 5.89 16.89
N GLY A 80 5.29 5.84 15.58
CA GLY A 80 5.19 4.66 14.72
C GLY A 80 3.78 4.07 14.61
N TYR A 81 3.68 2.94 13.92
CA TYR A 81 2.44 2.21 13.70
C TYR A 81 2.52 0.82 14.32
N TYR A 82 1.40 0.38 14.88
CA TYR A 82 1.26 -0.90 15.58
C TYR A 82 0.24 -1.82 14.90
N GLY A 83 -0.24 -1.45 13.73
CA GLY A 83 -1.06 -2.33 12.93
C GLY A 83 -1.87 -1.64 11.85
N PHE A 84 -2.52 -2.47 11.06
CA PHE A 84 -3.40 -2.11 9.95
C PHE A 84 -4.64 -3.01 9.98
N ILE A 85 -5.78 -2.41 9.68
CA ILE A 85 -7.05 -3.10 9.43
C ILE A 85 -7.58 -2.63 8.08
N GLY A 86 -8.07 -3.55 7.26
CA GLY A 86 -8.70 -3.22 5.99
C GLY A 86 -9.37 -4.41 5.33
N THR A 87 -10.19 -4.12 4.33
CA THR A 87 -10.90 -5.10 3.49
C THR A 87 -10.44 -4.94 2.06
N MET A 88 -9.98 -6.01 1.42
CA MET A 88 -9.56 -6.01 0.01
C MET A 88 -10.57 -6.78 -0.83
N ASP A 89 -10.97 -6.21 -1.97
CA ASP A 89 -11.63 -7.01 -2.99
C ASP A 89 -10.64 -8.01 -3.60
N VAL A 90 -11.05 -9.26 -3.74
CA VAL A 90 -10.20 -10.35 -4.26
C VAL A 90 -10.54 -10.61 -5.72
N TYR A 91 -9.53 -10.61 -6.58
CA TYR A 91 -9.66 -10.90 -8.01
C TYR A 91 -8.70 -12.03 -8.40
N GLY A 92 -8.99 -12.70 -9.51
CA GLY A 92 -8.16 -13.76 -10.07
C GLY A 92 -8.00 -13.61 -11.57
N PHE A 93 -6.87 -14.10 -12.10
CA PHE A 93 -6.47 -13.95 -13.49
C PHE A 93 -5.76 -15.19 -13.99
N THR A 94 -5.91 -15.51 -15.28
CA THR A 94 -5.10 -16.55 -15.91
C THR A 94 -3.75 -15.96 -16.28
N LEU A 95 -2.76 -16.13 -15.40
CA LEU A 95 -1.40 -15.62 -15.58
C LEU A 95 -0.45 -16.73 -16.06
N THR A 96 0.61 -16.32 -16.74
CA THR A 96 1.68 -17.23 -17.19
C THR A 96 2.91 -17.16 -16.28
N GLN A 97 3.84 -18.10 -16.44
CA GLN A 97 5.13 -18.07 -15.75
C GLN A 97 5.85 -16.73 -15.97
N GLY A 98 6.38 -16.15 -14.88
CA GLY A 98 7.00 -14.82 -14.88
C GLY A 98 6.02 -13.66 -14.65
N GLN A 99 4.71 -13.91 -14.51
CA GLN A 99 3.73 -12.89 -14.14
C GLN A 99 3.26 -13.05 -12.68
N GLU A 100 2.93 -11.92 -12.07
CA GLU A 100 2.32 -11.83 -10.74
C GLU A 100 1.26 -10.73 -10.74
N SER A 101 0.16 -10.97 -10.03
CA SER A 101 -0.79 -9.93 -9.65
C SER A 101 -1.18 -10.11 -8.20
N ALA A 102 -1.08 -9.04 -7.41
CA ALA A 102 -1.36 -9.10 -5.99
C ALA A 102 -1.99 -7.80 -5.48
N ALA A 103 -2.65 -7.91 -4.33
CA ALA A 103 -2.99 -6.78 -3.49
C ALA A 103 -2.55 -7.09 -2.06
N ALA A 104 -1.90 -6.13 -1.42
CA ALA A 104 -1.30 -6.34 -0.12
C ALA A 104 -1.28 -5.08 0.72
N VAL A 105 -1.02 -5.29 2.01
CA VAL A 105 -0.49 -4.28 2.92
C VAL A 105 0.96 -4.65 3.25
N TRP A 106 1.81 -3.63 3.26
CA TRP A 106 3.20 -3.70 3.69
C TRP A 106 3.36 -2.91 4.98
N ILE A 107 3.81 -3.61 6.03
CA ILE A 107 4.21 -3.00 7.30
C ILE A 107 5.73 -2.98 7.33
N SER A 108 6.34 -1.79 7.35
CA SER A 108 7.76 -1.64 7.05
C SER A 108 8.54 -0.77 8.04
N ASP A 109 9.85 -1.03 8.06
CA ASP A 109 10.91 -0.12 8.47
C ASP A 109 11.91 -0.03 7.32
N GLU A 110 12.01 1.17 6.75
CA GLU A 110 12.84 1.47 5.58
C GLU A 110 14.29 1.82 5.95
N GLY A 111 14.59 1.97 7.24
CA GLY A 111 15.93 2.28 7.74
C GLY A 111 16.54 3.54 7.11
N ASP A 112 17.73 3.39 6.54
CA ASP A 112 18.48 4.42 5.81
C ASP A 112 18.19 4.42 4.30
N PHE A 113 17.11 3.75 3.88
CA PHE A 113 16.76 3.50 2.48
C PHE A 113 17.79 2.66 1.73
N SER A 114 18.64 1.89 2.44
CA SER A 114 19.37 0.77 1.85
C SER A 114 18.46 -0.46 1.78
N PRO A 115 18.41 -1.20 0.65
CA PRO A 115 17.67 -2.45 0.55
C PRO A 115 18.02 -3.44 1.67
N SER A 116 19.30 -3.50 2.07
CA SER A 116 19.76 -4.41 3.14
C SER A 116 19.21 -4.09 4.53
N ASN A 117 18.63 -2.89 4.72
CA ASN A 117 18.06 -2.47 6.00
C ASN A 117 16.54 -2.56 6.02
N LEU A 118 15.91 -2.87 4.87
CA LEU A 118 14.47 -3.02 4.75
C LEU A 118 13.98 -4.19 5.61
N LYS A 119 13.05 -3.88 6.52
CA LYS A 119 12.29 -4.86 7.30
C LYS A 119 10.86 -4.71 6.90
N THR A 120 10.21 -5.80 6.52
CA THR A 120 8.81 -5.71 6.10
C THR A 120 8.06 -7.00 6.37
N ILE A 121 6.77 -6.85 6.65
CA ILE A 121 5.77 -7.91 6.59
C ILE A 121 4.77 -7.53 5.50
N MET A 122 4.39 -8.51 4.69
CA MET A 122 3.39 -8.39 3.63
C MET A 122 2.31 -9.42 3.89
N ILE A 123 1.05 -8.99 3.83
CA ILE A 123 -0.10 -9.90 3.82
C ILE A 123 -1.12 -9.42 2.80
N GLY A 124 -1.79 -10.35 2.14
CA GLY A 124 -2.69 -10.02 1.05
C GLY A 124 -3.16 -11.23 0.28
N TRP A 125 -3.59 -11.00 -0.96
CA TRP A 125 -3.81 -12.05 -1.94
C TRP A 125 -2.90 -11.86 -3.15
N GLU A 126 -2.51 -12.95 -3.78
CA GLU A 126 -1.69 -12.95 -4.99
C GLU A 126 -2.09 -14.08 -5.95
N VAL A 127 -1.81 -13.88 -7.23
CA VAL A 127 -1.78 -14.90 -8.28
C VAL A 127 -0.34 -14.98 -8.75
N LEU A 128 0.36 -16.06 -8.42
CA LEU A 128 1.79 -16.22 -8.69
C LEU A 128 2.10 -17.63 -9.22
N PRO A 129 1.96 -17.88 -10.55
CA PRO A 129 2.16 -19.20 -11.13
C PRO A 129 3.55 -19.79 -10.93
N ALA A 130 4.57 -18.95 -10.81
CA ALA A 130 5.94 -19.38 -10.53
C ALA A 130 6.08 -20.06 -9.15
N GLU A 131 5.21 -19.70 -8.22
CA GLU A 131 5.21 -20.21 -6.86
C GLU A 131 4.28 -21.42 -6.70
N TYR A 132 3.03 -21.28 -7.16
CA TYR A 132 1.96 -22.22 -6.86
C TYR A 132 1.79 -23.30 -7.93
N GLY A 133 2.32 -23.09 -9.14
CA GLY A 133 2.13 -24.00 -10.27
C GLY A 133 0.73 -23.92 -10.92
N ASP A 134 -0.10 -22.97 -10.50
CA ASP A 134 -1.42 -22.68 -11.06
C ASP A 134 -1.65 -21.16 -11.22
N SER A 135 -2.85 -20.74 -11.64
CA SER A 135 -3.23 -19.31 -11.70
C SER A 135 -4.42 -19.00 -10.78
N GLN A 136 -4.56 -19.76 -9.69
CA GLN A 136 -5.55 -19.46 -8.68
C GLN A 136 -5.10 -18.27 -7.84
N THR A 137 -6.05 -17.63 -7.17
CA THR A 137 -5.73 -16.57 -6.21
C THR A 137 -5.47 -17.21 -4.86
N HIS A 138 -4.33 -16.92 -4.25
CA HIS A 138 -3.94 -17.44 -2.95
C HIS A 138 -3.88 -16.32 -1.92
N PHE A 139 -4.31 -16.61 -0.69
CA PHE A 139 -3.91 -15.79 0.46
C PHE A 139 -2.40 -15.99 0.67
N PHE A 140 -1.65 -14.92 0.84
CA PHE A 140 -0.22 -15.02 1.06
C PHE A 140 0.26 -14.20 2.25
N THR A 141 1.40 -14.63 2.78
CA THR A 141 2.21 -13.83 3.68
C THR A 141 3.65 -13.81 3.19
N LYS A 142 4.37 -12.72 3.39
CA LYS A 142 5.81 -12.61 3.08
C LYS A 142 6.47 -11.74 4.12
N TRP A 143 7.72 -12.00 4.45
CA TRP A 143 8.44 -11.17 5.41
C TRP A 143 9.93 -11.16 5.09
N THR A 144 10.65 -10.16 5.62
CA THR A 144 12.11 -10.13 5.68
C THR A 144 12.59 -9.18 6.77
N ASN A 145 13.80 -9.39 7.27
CA ASN A 145 14.50 -8.49 8.18
C ASN A 145 15.70 -7.75 7.53
N ASP A 146 16.04 -8.10 6.28
CA ASP A 146 17.26 -7.63 5.60
C ASP A 146 17.06 -7.44 4.09
N GLY A 147 15.85 -7.09 3.66
CA GLY A 147 15.53 -6.90 2.25
C GLY A 147 15.74 -8.15 1.39
N PHE A 148 15.34 -9.31 1.90
CA PHE A 148 15.41 -10.61 1.23
C PHE A 148 16.82 -11.06 0.86
N ILE A 149 17.86 -10.51 1.49
CA ILE A 149 19.26 -10.90 1.23
C ILE A 149 19.54 -12.30 1.81
N SER A 150 19.25 -12.49 3.10
CA SER A 150 19.47 -13.77 3.79
C SER A 150 18.26 -14.21 4.63
N THR A 151 17.33 -13.31 4.93
CA THR A 151 16.15 -13.60 5.74
C THR A 151 14.86 -13.38 4.98
N GLY A 152 13.85 -14.15 5.34
CA GLY A 152 12.52 -13.99 4.79
C GLY A 152 12.19 -14.97 3.68
N CYS A 153 10.90 -15.20 3.51
CA CYS A 153 10.36 -16.05 2.47
C CYS A 153 8.88 -15.79 2.31
N LEU A 154 8.32 -16.38 1.26
CA LEU A 154 6.89 -16.45 1.04
C LEU A 154 6.27 -17.59 1.89
N ASN A 155 5.08 -17.32 2.42
CA ASN A 155 4.26 -18.22 3.20
C ASN A 155 5.06 -18.88 4.34
N GLN A 156 5.14 -20.21 4.33
CA GLN A 156 5.86 -21.00 5.33
C GLN A 156 7.03 -21.78 4.70
N LYS A 157 7.60 -21.27 3.60
CA LYS A 157 8.76 -21.88 2.93
C LYS A 157 10.06 -21.83 3.76
N CYS A 158 10.07 -21.00 4.79
CA CYS A 158 11.12 -20.88 5.79
C CYS A 158 10.49 -20.63 7.16
N LEU A 159 11.31 -20.75 8.21
CA LEU A 159 10.89 -20.36 9.56
C LEU A 159 10.57 -18.86 9.56
N GLY A 160 9.39 -18.50 10.06
CA GLY A 160 8.93 -17.11 10.06
C GLY A 160 7.50 -17.01 10.57
N PHE A 161 6.54 -17.18 9.67
CA PHE A 161 5.13 -17.23 10.05
C PHE A 161 4.82 -18.48 10.87
N GLN A 162 4.23 -18.30 12.05
CA GLN A 162 3.78 -19.37 12.93
C GLN A 162 2.25 -19.45 12.89
N PRO A 163 1.66 -20.52 12.33
CA PRO A 163 0.22 -20.63 12.20
C PRO A 163 -0.44 -20.87 13.56
N GLU A 164 -1.66 -20.35 13.71
CA GLU A 164 -2.50 -20.61 14.88
C GLU A 164 -3.15 -21.99 14.77
N LYS A 165 -3.27 -22.69 15.90
CA LYS A 165 -3.89 -24.02 15.91
C LYS A 165 -5.37 -23.90 15.57
N GLY A 166 -5.80 -24.58 14.51
CA GLY A 166 -7.20 -24.56 14.07
C GLY A 166 -7.57 -23.35 13.21
N ALA A 167 -6.58 -22.60 12.71
CA ALA A 167 -6.82 -21.54 11.73
C ALA A 167 -7.57 -22.09 10.51
N THR A 168 -8.62 -21.38 10.08
CA THR A 168 -9.50 -21.80 8.97
C THR A 168 -8.90 -21.50 7.59
N ILE A 169 -7.89 -20.63 7.53
CA ILE A 169 -7.12 -20.33 6.33
C ILE A 169 -5.63 -20.27 6.72
N ALA A 170 -4.77 -20.79 5.84
CA ALA A 170 -3.32 -20.78 6.02
C ALA A 170 -2.66 -19.98 4.88
N PRO A 171 -1.46 -19.40 5.10
CA PRO A 171 -0.68 -18.82 4.00
C PRO A 171 -0.46 -19.85 2.87
N GLY A 172 -0.68 -19.42 1.64
CA GLY A 172 -0.66 -20.26 0.44
C GLY A 172 -1.97 -20.99 0.15
N ALA A 173 -3.02 -20.85 0.98
CA ALA A 173 -4.33 -21.41 0.67
C ALA A 173 -5.01 -20.66 -0.48
N VAL A 174 -5.72 -21.41 -1.33
CA VAL A 174 -6.55 -20.86 -2.41
C VAL A 174 -7.72 -20.08 -1.82
N ILE A 175 -8.00 -18.91 -2.39
CA ILE A 175 -9.24 -18.15 -2.17
C ILE A 175 -10.17 -18.42 -3.35
N ASP A 176 -11.10 -19.36 -3.16
CA ASP A 176 -12.08 -19.70 -4.18
C ASP A 176 -13.10 -18.57 -4.41
N HIS A 177 -13.71 -18.59 -5.60
CA HIS A 177 -14.79 -17.69 -6.03
C HIS A 177 -14.41 -16.21 -5.93
N THR A 178 -13.44 -15.79 -6.74
CA THR A 178 -13.00 -14.40 -6.81
C THR A 178 -14.05 -13.48 -7.44
N SER A 179 -13.86 -12.18 -7.23
CA SER A 179 -14.71 -11.12 -7.79
C SER A 179 -14.59 -11.08 -9.32
N SER A 180 -15.69 -10.66 -9.96
CA SER A 180 -15.70 -10.30 -11.38
C SER A 180 -16.03 -8.82 -11.52
N PRO A 181 -15.39 -8.09 -12.46
CA PRO A 181 -15.79 -6.73 -12.80
C PRO A 181 -17.28 -6.68 -13.16
N LYS A 182 -18.04 -5.76 -12.54
CA LYS A 182 -19.50 -5.64 -12.67
C LYS A 182 -20.29 -6.88 -12.23
N GLY A 183 -19.66 -7.81 -11.49
CA GLY A 183 -20.33 -8.95 -10.87
C GLY A 183 -21.33 -8.50 -9.80
N ALA A 184 -22.32 -9.36 -9.53
CA ALA A 184 -23.37 -9.07 -8.55
C ALA A 184 -22.83 -8.99 -7.11
N ASN A 185 -21.81 -9.79 -6.79
CA ASN A 185 -21.16 -9.84 -5.48
C ASN A 185 -19.65 -9.73 -5.65
N LYS A 186 -18.99 -9.10 -4.69
CA LYS A 186 -17.54 -9.11 -4.55
C LYS A 186 -17.12 -10.08 -3.46
N ARG A 187 -15.96 -10.69 -3.67
CA ARG A 187 -15.26 -11.54 -2.72
C ARG A 187 -14.31 -10.66 -1.92
N ASN A 188 -14.43 -10.68 -0.60
CA ASN A 188 -13.70 -9.80 0.30
C ASN A 188 -12.71 -10.58 1.16
N LEU A 189 -11.48 -10.06 1.23
CA LEU A 189 -10.45 -10.48 2.16
C LEU A 189 -10.34 -9.44 3.27
N ASN A 190 -10.89 -9.75 4.44
CA ASN A 190 -10.80 -8.92 5.63
C ASN A 190 -9.48 -9.24 6.35
N LEU A 191 -8.63 -8.22 6.52
CA LEU A 191 -7.30 -8.36 7.10
C LEU A 191 -7.14 -7.49 8.33
N LYS A 192 -6.48 -8.04 9.34
CA LYS A 192 -5.99 -7.30 10.49
C LYS A 192 -4.63 -7.82 10.89
N ILE A 193 -3.62 -6.96 10.83
CA ILE A 193 -2.28 -7.24 11.34
C ILE A 193 -1.98 -6.25 12.45
N ILE A 194 -1.77 -6.75 13.67
CA ILE A 194 -1.60 -5.91 14.86
C ILE A 194 -0.46 -6.43 15.71
N LYS A 195 0.28 -5.50 16.32
CA LYS A 195 1.33 -5.83 17.27
C LYS A 195 0.71 -6.18 18.62
N ASN A 196 1.09 -7.32 19.18
CA ASN A 196 0.70 -7.71 20.51
C ASN A 196 1.54 -6.95 21.55
N GLY A 197 0.89 -6.23 22.48
CA GLY A 197 1.60 -5.44 23.50
C GLY A 197 2.37 -6.29 24.53
N THR A 198 2.04 -7.57 24.69
CA THR A 198 2.69 -8.46 25.67
C THR A 198 3.84 -9.25 25.08
N SER A 199 3.62 -9.98 23.99
CA SER A 199 4.68 -10.78 23.34
C SER A 199 5.54 -9.96 22.37
N GLY A 200 5.02 -8.85 21.87
CA GLY A 200 5.64 -8.07 20.79
C GLY A 200 5.47 -8.68 19.41
N ASP A 201 4.79 -9.83 19.28
CA ASP A 201 4.57 -10.48 17.98
C ASP A 201 3.61 -9.68 17.12
N TRP A 202 3.74 -9.79 15.81
CA TRP A 202 2.74 -9.30 14.87
C TRP A 202 1.69 -10.40 14.64
N LEU A 203 0.49 -10.20 15.16
CA LEU A 203 -0.63 -11.13 15.01
C LEU A 203 -1.36 -10.87 13.70
N VAL A 204 -1.57 -11.90 12.90
CA VAL A 204 -2.27 -11.83 11.61
C VAL A 204 -3.64 -12.47 11.75
N HIS A 205 -4.67 -11.70 11.41
CA HIS A 205 -6.04 -12.15 11.35
C HIS A 205 -6.56 -12.01 9.92
N CYS A 206 -7.31 -13.02 9.49
CA CYS A 206 -7.81 -13.12 8.12
C CYS A 206 -9.21 -13.72 8.12
N GLY A 207 -10.07 -13.19 7.25
CA GLY A 207 -11.42 -13.70 7.03
C GLY A 207 -11.83 -13.47 5.58
N VAL A 208 -12.31 -14.53 4.93
CA VAL A 208 -12.88 -14.44 3.57
C VAL A 208 -14.39 -14.33 3.69
N ASP A 209 -14.96 -13.18 3.30
CA ASP A 209 -16.39 -12.81 3.47
C ASP A 209 -16.94 -12.95 4.90
N ARG A 210 -16.06 -12.83 5.90
CA ARG A 210 -16.40 -12.95 7.34
C ARG A 210 -15.45 -12.12 8.18
N ASP A 211 -15.78 -11.99 9.47
CA ASP A 211 -14.90 -11.31 10.41
C ASP A 211 -13.53 -11.99 10.48
N PRO A 212 -12.42 -11.22 10.54
CA PRO A 212 -11.09 -11.78 10.53
C PRO A 212 -10.75 -12.48 11.85
N GLU A 213 -10.37 -13.75 11.76
CA GLU A 213 -9.96 -14.58 12.90
C GLU A 213 -8.44 -14.69 12.97
N LEU A 214 -7.87 -14.92 14.15
CA LEU A 214 -6.43 -15.13 14.31
C LEU A 214 -6.00 -16.37 13.54
N ILE A 215 -5.11 -16.20 12.55
CA ILE A 215 -4.58 -17.29 11.74
C ILE A 215 -3.12 -17.62 12.05
N GLY A 216 -2.44 -16.73 12.76
CA GLY A 216 -1.05 -16.93 13.14
C GLY A 216 -0.34 -15.64 13.49
N ARG A 217 0.99 -15.70 13.55
CA ARG A 217 1.83 -14.59 13.98
C ARG A 217 3.21 -14.62 13.32
N PHE A 218 3.81 -13.44 13.19
CA PHE A 218 5.24 -13.28 13.00
C PHE A 218 5.88 -12.96 14.36
N PRO A 219 6.74 -13.84 14.89
CA PRO A 219 7.41 -13.60 16.16
C PRO A 219 8.21 -12.30 16.16
N ARG A 220 8.22 -11.58 17.28
CA ARG A 220 9.07 -10.40 17.47
C ARG A 220 10.54 -10.69 17.13
N SER A 221 11.02 -11.89 17.49
CA SER A 221 12.41 -12.32 17.35
C SER A 221 12.90 -12.42 15.90
N LEU A 222 11.99 -12.37 14.91
CA LEU A 222 12.38 -12.29 13.50
C LEU A 222 13.02 -10.95 13.14
N PHE A 223 12.73 -9.90 13.92
CA PHE A 223 13.03 -8.54 13.55
C PHE A 223 14.04 -7.89 14.48
N THR A 224 14.95 -7.11 13.88
CA THR A 224 15.94 -6.31 14.60
C THR A 224 15.62 -4.82 14.53
N GLY A 225 16.29 -4.01 15.35
CA GLY A 225 16.12 -2.56 15.34
C GLY A 225 14.72 -2.09 15.74
N GLY A 226 14.35 -0.89 15.28
CA GLY A 226 13.08 -0.25 15.64
C GLY A 226 11.84 -1.06 15.22
N PHE A 227 11.94 -1.79 14.11
CA PHE A 227 10.86 -2.65 13.61
C PHE A 227 10.42 -3.75 14.58
N ALA A 228 11.34 -4.21 15.44
CA ALA A 228 10.99 -5.14 16.50
C ALA A 228 9.90 -4.55 17.40
N ASP A 229 9.91 -3.24 17.64
CA ASP A 229 9.00 -2.50 18.53
C ASP A 229 7.80 -1.87 17.82
N ARG A 230 7.98 -1.34 16.60
CA ARG A 230 6.91 -0.67 15.85
C ARG A 230 7.29 -0.54 14.37
N ALA A 231 6.28 -0.44 13.51
CA ALA A 231 6.52 -0.06 12.13
C ALA A 231 6.73 1.45 12.01
N VAL A 232 7.53 1.87 11.02
CA VAL A 232 7.66 3.30 10.68
C VAL A 232 6.86 3.66 9.43
N GLY A 233 6.48 2.67 8.62
CA GLY A 233 5.66 2.84 7.44
C GLY A 233 4.56 1.78 7.31
N ILE A 234 3.45 2.20 6.74
CA ILE A 234 2.36 1.34 6.28
C ILE A 234 2.00 1.78 4.87
N THR A 235 2.13 0.88 3.90
CA THR A 235 1.65 1.08 2.54
C THR A 235 0.69 -0.04 2.17
N PHE A 236 -0.21 0.21 1.23
CA PHE A 236 -1.20 -0.78 0.78
C PHE A 236 -1.71 -0.44 -0.61
N GLY A 237 -2.07 -1.46 -1.37
CA GLY A 237 -2.48 -1.32 -2.77
C GLY A 237 -2.16 -2.55 -3.59
N GLY A 238 -2.11 -2.37 -4.91
CA GLY A 238 -1.79 -3.41 -5.86
C GLY A 238 -0.31 -3.42 -6.26
N VAL A 239 0.19 -4.62 -6.53
CA VAL A 239 1.49 -4.85 -7.16
C VAL A 239 1.34 -5.87 -8.27
N VAL A 240 2.08 -5.68 -9.35
CA VAL A 240 2.20 -6.64 -10.43
C VAL A 240 3.66 -6.78 -10.81
N MET A 241 4.06 -7.97 -11.24
CA MET A 241 5.38 -8.24 -11.81
C MET A 241 5.18 -8.91 -13.15
N ALA A 242 5.94 -8.49 -14.16
CA ALA A 242 5.96 -9.16 -15.46
C ALA A 242 7.13 -8.73 -16.33
N PRO A 243 7.44 -9.50 -17.39
CA PRO A 243 8.20 -8.98 -18.52
C PRO A 243 7.54 -7.71 -19.06
N VAL A 244 8.34 -6.68 -19.40
CA VAL A 244 7.84 -5.38 -19.91
C VAL A 244 6.84 -5.52 -21.05
N THR A 245 7.03 -6.53 -21.90
CA THR A 245 6.20 -6.78 -23.09
C THR A 245 4.82 -7.37 -22.80
N LYS A 246 4.58 -7.86 -21.57
CA LYS A 246 3.35 -8.55 -21.19
C LYS A 246 2.96 -8.20 -19.75
N PRO A 247 2.61 -6.93 -19.47
CA PRO A 247 2.12 -6.56 -18.14
C PRO A 247 0.91 -7.45 -17.75
N PRO A 248 0.53 -7.60 -16.47
CA PRO A 248 -0.66 -8.37 -16.11
C PRO A 248 -1.74 -7.47 -15.45
N PRO A 249 -3.01 -7.92 -15.41
CA PRO A 249 -4.09 -7.30 -14.65
C PRO A 249 -3.74 -7.02 -13.19
N MET A 250 -4.03 -5.82 -12.71
CA MET A 250 -4.01 -5.45 -11.29
C MET A 250 -5.43 -5.18 -10.80
N GLY A 251 -5.74 -5.62 -9.59
CA GLY A 251 -7.05 -5.37 -8.96
C GLY A 251 -8.15 -5.95 -9.84
N SER A 252 -9.00 -5.10 -10.42
CA SER A 252 -10.07 -5.55 -11.33
C SER A 252 -9.61 -5.80 -12.78
N GLY A 253 -8.40 -5.36 -13.15
CA GLY A 253 -7.92 -5.23 -14.53
C GLY A 253 -8.30 -3.89 -15.19
N TYR A 254 -9.08 -3.05 -14.52
CA TYR A 254 -9.55 -1.77 -15.05
C TYR A 254 -8.86 -0.64 -14.29
N ILE A 255 -8.56 0.46 -15.00
CA ILE A 255 -8.21 1.71 -14.34
C ILE A 255 -9.38 2.10 -13.43
N PRO A 256 -9.12 2.46 -12.15
CA PRO A 256 -10.18 2.79 -11.22
C PRO A 256 -11.02 3.96 -11.73
N THR A 257 -12.33 3.79 -11.67
CA THR A 257 -13.31 4.84 -11.92
C THR A 257 -14.13 5.09 -10.66
N THR A 258 -15.09 6.01 -10.70
CA THR A 258 -16.04 6.19 -9.60
C THR A 258 -17.10 5.08 -9.52
N ASP A 259 -17.15 4.15 -10.49
CA ASP A 259 -18.06 2.99 -10.43
C ASP A 259 -17.43 1.85 -9.62
N ALA A 260 -17.81 1.81 -8.34
CA ALA A 260 -17.39 0.81 -7.37
C ALA A 260 -17.64 -0.64 -7.82
N ARG A 261 -18.60 -0.91 -8.72
CA ARG A 261 -18.87 -2.27 -9.20
C ARG A 261 -17.84 -2.75 -10.21
N SER A 262 -17.23 -1.82 -10.94
CA SER A 262 -16.24 -2.14 -11.98
C SER A 262 -14.81 -2.15 -11.46
N SER A 263 -14.55 -1.48 -10.34
CA SER A 263 -13.20 -1.28 -9.80
C SER A 263 -12.95 -2.16 -8.57
N ALA A 264 -11.70 -2.61 -8.40
CA ALA A 264 -11.26 -3.22 -7.15
C ALA A 264 -11.01 -2.13 -6.11
N SER A 265 -11.22 -2.45 -4.84
CA SER A 265 -11.08 -1.52 -3.74
C SER A 265 -10.32 -2.12 -2.56
N ILE A 266 -9.67 -1.24 -1.81
CA ILE A 266 -9.33 -1.48 -0.42
C ILE A 266 -10.16 -0.50 0.41
N SER A 267 -10.91 -1.03 1.36
CA SER A 267 -11.89 -0.30 2.16
C SER A 267 -11.71 -0.57 3.66
N ASN A 268 -12.49 0.12 4.49
CA ASN A 268 -12.43 0.01 5.96
C ASN A 268 -11.02 0.21 6.53
N ILE A 269 -10.24 1.10 5.91
CA ILE A 269 -8.84 1.29 6.25
C ILE A 269 -8.71 1.95 7.62
N GLN A 270 -7.99 1.31 8.53
CA GLN A 270 -7.66 1.84 9.85
C GLN A 270 -6.20 1.59 10.20
N LEU A 271 -5.59 2.56 10.87
CA LEU A 271 -4.23 2.47 11.40
C LEU A 271 -4.29 2.27 12.91
N VAL A 272 -3.46 1.38 13.44
CA VAL A 272 -3.48 1.04 14.87
C VAL A 272 -2.34 1.72 15.61
N ASP A 273 -2.65 2.38 16.71
CA ASP A 273 -1.69 3.04 17.58
C ASP A 273 -1.09 2.11 18.65
N ARG A 274 -0.13 2.63 19.42
CA ARG A 274 0.57 1.89 20.47
C ARG A 274 -0.35 1.26 21.51
N ASP A 275 -1.47 1.92 21.81
CA ASP A 275 -2.43 1.49 22.82
C ASP A 275 -3.43 0.47 22.25
N GLY A 276 -3.29 0.11 20.97
CA GLY A 276 -4.15 -0.83 20.27
C GLY A 276 -5.44 -0.21 19.73
N HIS A 277 -5.58 1.13 19.78
CA HIS A 277 -6.75 1.79 19.20
C HIS A 277 -6.63 1.84 17.68
N ALA A 278 -7.69 1.43 16.99
CA ALA A 278 -7.79 1.51 15.54
C ALA A 278 -8.45 2.84 15.14
N TRP A 279 -7.74 3.60 14.31
CA TRP A 279 -8.16 4.91 13.83
C TRP A 279 -8.53 4.82 12.34
N PRO A 280 -9.81 5.01 11.98
CA PRO A 280 -10.21 5.06 10.57
C PRO A 280 -9.51 6.18 9.81
N VAL A 281 -9.03 5.86 8.61
CA VAL A 281 -8.46 6.85 7.69
C VAL A 281 -9.62 7.67 7.11
N LYS A 282 -9.69 8.95 7.47
CA LYS A 282 -10.77 9.85 7.04
C LYS A 282 -10.42 10.73 5.85
N GLY A 283 -9.13 11.01 5.66
CA GLY A 283 -8.61 11.86 4.59
C GLY A 283 -7.75 11.09 3.59
N ASP A 284 -7.46 11.74 2.47
CA ASP A 284 -6.57 11.18 1.46
C ASP A 284 -5.15 11.02 2.01
N LEU A 285 -4.50 9.91 1.67
CA LEU A 285 -3.11 9.64 2.03
C LEU A 285 -2.23 9.81 0.79
N PRO A 286 -0.93 10.07 0.94
CA PRO A 286 -0.01 10.07 -0.18
C PRO A 286 -0.14 8.79 -1.02
N LYS A 287 -0.20 8.96 -2.35
CA LYS A 287 -0.25 7.87 -3.30
C LYS A 287 1.10 7.64 -3.99
N PHE A 288 1.31 6.42 -4.48
CA PHE A 288 2.42 6.04 -5.33
C PHE A 288 1.91 5.24 -6.53
N GLU A 289 2.38 5.60 -7.73
CA GLU A 289 1.98 4.98 -9.00
C GLU A 289 3.21 4.88 -9.90
N THR A 290 3.88 3.72 -9.95
CA THR A 290 5.14 3.58 -10.72
C THR A 290 4.92 3.69 -12.23
N ASN A 291 3.70 3.43 -12.70
CA ASN A 291 3.26 3.71 -14.06
C ASN A 291 1.77 4.12 -14.06
N ARG A 292 1.50 5.38 -13.70
CA ARG A 292 0.15 5.93 -13.57
C ARG A 292 -0.76 5.79 -14.80
N ASN A 293 -0.17 5.63 -15.99
CA ASN A 293 -0.93 5.47 -17.23
C ASN A 293 -1.45 4.03 -17.40
N ALA A 294 -0.81 3.05 -16.77
CA ALA A 294 -1.18 1.64 -16.85
C ALA A 294 -1.84 1.13 -15.57
N TYR A 295 -1.40 1.62 -14.40
CA TYR A 295 -1.88 1.23 -13.07
C TYR A 295 -2.06 2.47 -12.22
N ALA A 296 -3.23 2.63 -11.61
CA ALA A 296 -3.58 3.85 -10.90
C ALA A 296 -4.41 3.56 -9.65
N VAL A 297 -4.49 4.58 -8.79
CA VAL A 297 -5.39 4.62 -7.62
C VAL A 297 -6.27 5.87 -7.64
N SER A 298 -7.49 5.74 -7.16
CA SER A 298 -8.33 6.89 -6.80
C SER A 298 -7.87 7.49 -5.46
N PRO A 299 -8.21 8.75 -5.13
CA PRO A 299 -8.09 9.25 -3.77
C PRO A 299 -8.80 8.37 -2.74
N ILE A 300 -8.33 8.38 -1.48
CA ILE A 300 -9.05 7.77 -0.36
C ILE A 300 -10.20 8.69 0.07
N VAL A 301 -11.41 8.14 0.11
CA VAL A 301 -12.61 8.79 0.63
C VAL A 301 -13.23 7.88 1.69
N ASN A 302 -13.37 8.37 2.92
CA ASN A 302 -13.92 7.61 4.05
C ASN A 302 -13.29 6.21 4.22
N GLY A 303 -11.96 6.14 4.16
CA GLY A 303 -11.20 4.89 4.36
C GLY A 303 -11.33 3.90 3.22
N THR A 304 -11.73 4.34 2.03
CA THR A 304 -11.85 3.51 0.81
C THR A 304 -11.16 4.18 -0.37
N PHE A 305 -10.42 3.41 -1.15
CA PHE A 305 -9.97 3.82 -2.48
C PHE A 305 -10.09 2.67 -3.47
N PHE A 306 -10.07 3.01 -4.75
CA PHE A 306 -10.08 2.07 -5.86
C PHE A 306 -8.70 1.97 -6.49
N TYR A 307 -8.34 0.77 -6.93
CA TYR A 307 -7.07 0.51 -7.60
C TYR A 307 -7.25 -0.49 -8.73
N GLY A 308 -6.30 -0.47 -9.66
CA GLY A 308 -6.23 -1.44 -10.72
C GLY A 308 -5.50 -0.90 -11.93
N GLY A 309 -5.48 -1.71 -12.97
CA GLY A 309 -4.80 -1.36 -14.20
C GLY A 309 -4.42 -2.58 -15.02
N TYR A 310 -3.94 -2.25 -16.23
CA TYR A 310 -3.76 -3.06 -17.43
C TYR A 310 -4.20 -4.52 -17.29
N GLU A 311 -5.30 -5.01 -17.86
CA GLU A 311 -5.73 -4.76 -19.23
C GLU A 311 -7.26 -4.58 -19.38
N GLN A 312 -7.59 -3.60 -20.23
CA GLN A 312 -8.73 -3.62 -21.14
C GLN A 312 -8.20 -3.67 -22.59
N PRO A 313 -8.94 -4.22 -23.57
CA PRO A 313 -10.40 -4.27 -23.52
C PRO A 313 -11.04 -5.65 -23.66
N VAL A 314 -12.24 -5.77 -23.09
CA VAL A 314 -13.30 -6.58 -23.71
C VAL A 314 -14.48 -5.64 -23.90
N VAL A 315 -14.74 -5.24 -25.14
CA VAL A 315 -16.09 -4.82 -25.56
C VAL A 315 -16.81 -6.07 -26.03
#